data_AF-A0A8T2PDQ7-F1
#
_entry.id   AF-A0A8T2PDQ7-F1
#
_cell.length_a   1.000
_cell.length_b   1.000
_cell.length_c   1.000
_cell.angle_alpha   90.00
_cell.angle_beta   90.00
_cell.angle_gamma   90.00
#
_symmetry.space_group_name_H-M   'P 1'
#
loop_
_entity.id
_entity.type
_entity.pdbx_description
1 polymer ?
#
loop_
_entity_poly.entity_id
_entity_poly.type
_entity_poly.pdbx_seq_one_letter_code
_entity_poly.pdbx_strand_id
1 'polypeptide(L)'
;MIGLNFSLQELLRKLEQDIQAEIDAHNDIFKSVDGNRPKMVKALGNSEEAMFLQQRLDDMNQRWTELKAKSANIRVHLEASAERWSRLLALLEELWRWLSLKEEELSKQMPIGGDIPTLLQQHNHCTALRNELKSREPVVISTLDQARMFLADQPIEGPEEPRRNLQPKTDLTPEEKAQRVAKAIRKQTAEVKERWERLNAHAGSWQQQLDKALEKLQDLRSAMDQLDLRLAEAEDTKAGWQPVGDLLIDSLQDHIEKTTAFREEIAPLKQDVRAMNELSSQLTPLEMAVEERLKQLQEAHRDFGPSSQHFLSTSVQLPWQRAVSQNKVPYYINHQTQTTCWDHPKMTELFHTLGDLNNVRFSAYRTAMKIRRLQKALCLDLLDLNVAQNTFEQHKMTQNTQLLNVPDVINCLTTIYDGLEQNHKDLVNVPLCVDMCLNWLLNVYDTGRSGKIRVAGPGDTCDQRQLGLLLHDAIQIPRQLGEVAAFGGSNIEPSVRSCFQHAATSFVLIRNKSEQISGQRVFLILASGSEKCIVFILQFTQP
;
A
#
# COMPACT_ATOMS: atom_id res chain seq x y z
N MET A 1 7.56 -23.12 -1.61
CA MET A 1 6.67 -24.29 -1.68
C MET A 1 7.33 -25.44 -2.45
N ILE A 2 7.77 -25.24 -3.70
CA ILE A 2 8.76 -26.12 -4.36
C ILE A 2 10.00 -26.36 -3.45
N GLY A 3 10.49 -25.30 -2.78
CA GLY A 3 11.60 -25.42 -1.82
C GLY A 3 11.29 -26.20 -0.52
N LEU A 4 10.02 -26.35 -0.13
CA LEU A 4 9.65 -27.15 1.06
C LEU A 4 9.60 -28.64 0.73
N ASN A 5 9.07 -28.98 -0.44
CA ASN A 5 9.09 -30.35 -0.95
C ASN A 5 10.55 -30.81 -1.20
N PHE A 6 11.36 -29.95 -1.80
CA PHE A 6 12.80 -30.19 -1.97
C PHE A 6 13.52 -30.39 -0.62
N SER A 7 13.25 -29.54 0.37
CA SER A 7 13.88 -29.66 1.69
C SER A 7 13.49 -30.95 2.43
N LEU A 8 12.25 -31.44 2.27
CA LEU A 8 11.80 -32.67 2.93
C LEU A 8 12.45 -33.91 2.27
N GLN A 9 12.49 -33.95 0.94
CA GLN A 9 13.17 -35.01 0.20
C GLN A 9 14.67 -35.04 0.50
N GLU A 10 15.30 -33.87 0.64
CA GLU A 10 16.73 -33.76 0.94
C GLU A 10 17.07 -34.26 2.35
N LEU A 11 16.21 -33.99 3.34
CA LEU A 11 16.36 -34.51 4.70
C LEU A 11 16.27 -36.03 4.77
N LEU A 12 15.25 -36.59 4.12
CA LEU A 12 15.03 -38.03 4.11
C LEU A 12 16.14 -38.76 3.38
N ARG A 13 16.58 -38.21 2.24
CA ARG A 13 17.71 -38.74 1.48
C ARG A 13 19.01 -38.71 2.30
N LYS A 14 19.23 -37.64 3.07
CA LYS A 14 20.43 -37.51 3.90
C LYS A 14 20.43 -38.52 5.05
N LEU A 15 19.31 -38.68 5.75
CA LEU A 15 19.17 -39.68 6.82
C LEU A 15 19.35 -41.11 6.30
N GLU A 16 18.79 -41.42 5.13
CA GLU A 16 18.99 -42.71 4.48
C GLU A 16 20.46 -42.95 4.11
N GLN A 17 21.10 -41.94 3.52
CA GLN A 17 22.52 -42.00 3.14
C GLN A 17 23.43 -42.19 4.35
N ASP A 18 23.16 -41.50 5.46
CA ASP A 18 23.96 -41.60 6.68
C ASP A 18 23.85 -43.01 7.30
N ILE A 19 22.63 -43.57 7.40
CA ILE A 19 22.40 -44.92 7.93
C ILE A 19 23.04 -45.99 7.02
N GLN A 20 22.89 -45.83 5.70
CA GLN A 20 23.45 -46.77 4.73
C GLN A 20 24.99 -46.72 4.71
N ALA A 21 25.57 -45.53 4.79
CA ALA A 21 27.03 -45.35 4.87
C ALA A 21 27.63 -46.00 6.12
N GLU A 22 26.98 -45.89 7.28
CA GLU A 22 27.40 -46.57 8.50
C GLU A 22 27.32 -48.10 8.39
N ILE A 23 26.26 -48.62 7.77
CA ILE A 23 26.13 -50.07 7.48
C ILE A 23 27.25 -50.52 6.53
N ASP A 24 27.52 -49.76 5.48
CA ASP A 24 28.54 -50.09 4.48
C ASP A 24 29.97 -50.02 5.06
N ALA A 25 30.27 -49.03 5.91
CA ALA A 25 31.54 -48.90 6.60
C ALA A 25 31.87 -50.11 7.49
N HIS A 26 30.87 -50.68 8.15
CA HIS A 26 31.04 -51.86 9.01
C HIS A 26 30.88 -53.20 8.27
N ASN A 27 30.40 -53.18 7.02
CA ASN A 27 30.10 -54.37 6.22
C ASN A 27 31.36 -55.20 5.91
N ASP A 28 32.50 -54.54 5.64
CA ASP A 28 33.74 -55.22 5.30
C ASP A 28 34.40 -55.87 6.53
N ILE A 29 34.31 -55.21 7.70
CA ILE A 29 34.74 -55.79 8.99
C ILE A 29 33.89 -57.02 9.30
N PHE A 30 32.55 -56.90 9.17
CA PHE A 30 31.64 -58.02 9.36
C PHE A 30 31.96 -59.19 8.42
N LYS A 31 32.11 -58.93 7.10
CA LYS A 31 32.46 -59.95 6.10
C LYS A 31 33.80 -60.63 6.40
N SER A 32 34.78 -59.88 6.90
CA SER A 32 36.09 -60.42 7.27
C SER A 32 35.99 -61.37 8.47
N VAL A 33 35.26 -60.97 9.52
CA VAL A 33 35.02 -61.81 10.71
C VAL A 33 34.21 -63.06 10.34
N ASP A 34 33.15 -62.89 9.55
CA ASP A 34 32.26 -63.96 9.08
C ASP A 34 32.99 -64.93 8.13
N GLY A 35 33.82 -64.42 7.21
CA GLY A 35 34.64 -65.22 6.30
C GLY A 35 35.78 -65.98 7.00
N ASN A 36 36.25 -65.49 8.15
CA ASN A 36 37.24 -66.16 8.99
C ASN A 36 36.61 -67.14 10.01
N ARG A 37 35.29 -67.09 10.24
CA ARG A 37 34.54 -68.03 11.10
C ARG A 37 34.99 -69.50 10.94
N PRO A 38 34.97 -70.11 9.74
CA PRO A 38 35.31 -71.53 9.59
C PRO A 38 36.77 -71.85 9.95
N LYS A 39 37.70 -70.90 9.75
CA LYS A 39 39.12 -71.09 10.10
C LYS A 39 39.32 -71.01 11.62
N MET A 40 38.66 -70.07 12.29
CA MET A 40 38.76 -69.89 13.74
C MET A 40 38.14 -71.07 14.51
N VAL A 41 36.97 -71.53 14.07
CA VAL A 41 36.28 -72.67 14.68
C VAL A 41 37.07 -73.96 14.45
N LYS A 42 37.64 -74.16 13.25
CA LYS A 42 38.49 -75.32 12.96
C LYS A 42 39.80 -75.33 13.76
N ALA A 43 40.37 -74.16 14.07
CA ALA A 43 41.60 -74.04 14.86
C ALA A 43 41.41 -74.42 16.34
N LEU A 44 40.19 -74.28 16.87
CA LEU A 44 39.84 -74.65 18.25
C LEU A 44 39.40 -76.11 18.40
N GLY A 45 39.19 -76.84 17.29
CA GLY A 45 38.79 -78.24 17.31
C GLY A 45 37.40 -78.47 17.94
N ASN A 46 37.17 -79.63 18.56
CA ASN A 46 35.91 -79.96 19.24
C ASN A 46 35.92 -79.50 20.72
N SER A 47 36.42 -78.30 21.02
CA SER A 47 36.43 -77.76 22.38
C SER A 47 35.14 -77.03 22.72
N GLU A 48 34.82 -76.89 24.01
CA GLU A 48 33.71 -76.04 24.47
C GLU A 48 33.90 -74.58 24.05
N GLU A 49 35.15 -74.11 23.92
CA GLU A 49 35.43 -72.75 23.44
C GLU A 49 35.06 -72.58 21.95
N ALA A 50 35.20 -73.63 21.13
CA ALA A 50 34.77 -73.62 19.74
C ALA A 50 33.25 -73.48 19.62
N MET A 51 32.49 -74.18 20.48
CA MET A 51 31.03 -74.06 20.54
C MET A 51 30.58 -72.66 21.00
N PHE A 52 31.25 -72.11 22.02
CA PHE A 52 30.96 -70.76 22.51
C PHE A 52 31.28 -69.67 21.47
N LEU A 53 32.39 -69.80 20.74
CA LEU A 53 32.74 -68.90 19.65
C LEU A 53 31.72 -68.96 18.51
N GLN A 54 31.30 -70.18 18.13
CA GLN A 54 30.27 -70.40 17.11
C GLN A 54 28.95 -69.70 17.51
N GLN A 55 28.48 -69.91 18.75
CA GLN A 55 27.27 -69.26 19.26
C GLN A 55 27.34 -67.73 19.22
N ARG A 56 28.48 -67.13 19.60
CA ARG A 56 28.68 -65.67 19.54
C ARG A 56 28.71 -65.12 18.11
N LEU A 57 29.30 -65.85 17.18
CA LEU A 57 29.34 -65.48 15.76
C LEU A 57 27.97 -65.62 15.10
N ASP A 58 27.16 -66.57 15.54
CA ASP A 58 25.78 -66.75 15.08
C ASP A 58 24.86 -65.65 15.63
N ASP A 59 24.97 -65.30 16.93
CA ASP A 59 24.27 -64.15 17.54
C ASP A 59 24.66 -62.83 16.85
N MET A 60 25.95 -62.63 16.56
CA MET A 60 26.42 -61.45 15.82
C MET A 60 25.81 -61.38 14.41
N ASN A 61 25.77 -62.51 13.67
CA ASN A 61 25.19 -62.57 12.33
C ASN A 61 23.69 -62.31 12.35
N GLN A 62 22.97 -62.90 13.33
CA GLN A 62 21.56 -62.64 13.54
C GLN A 62 21.31 -61.14 13.78
N ARG A 63 22.01 -60.51 14.73
CA ARG A 63 21.87 -59.07 15.01
C ARG A 63 22.19 -58.20 13.80
N TRP A 64 23.18 -58.57 13.00
CA TRP A 64 23.53 -57.88 11.76
C TRP A 64 22.42 -57.97 10.71
N THR A 65 21.83 -59.16 10.52
CA THR A 65 20.67 -59.32 9.63
C THR A 65 19.44 -58.58 10.11
N GLU A 66 19.16 -58.59 11.42
CA GLU A 66 18.06 -57.82 12.03
C GLU A 66 18.28 -56.31 11.88
N LEU A 67 19.52 -55.83 12.03
CA LEU A 67 19.86 -54.41 11.83
C LEU A 67 19.60 -53.98 10.39
N LYS A 68 20.04 -54.77 9.40
CA LYS A 68 19.77 -54.51 7.98
C LYS A 68 18.27 -54.52 7.68
N ALA A 69 17.52 -55.47 8.24
CA ALA A 69 16.07 -55.54 8.07
C ALA A 69 15.35 -54.33 8.70
N LYS A 70 15.75 -53.91 9.90
CA LYS A 70 15.22 -52.71 10.57
C LYS A 70 15.52 -51.44 9.76
N SER A 71 16.74 -51.29 9.24
CA SER A 71 17.12 -50.17 8.39
C SER A 71 16.27 -50.11 7.11
N ALA A 72 16.10 -51.24 6.42
CA ALA A 72 15.25 -51.32 5.23
C ALA A 72 13.78 -50.96 5.52
N ASN A 73 13.23 -51.41 6.65
CA ASN A 73 11.87 -51.06 7.06
C ASN A 73 11.72 -49.57 7.39
N ILE A 74 12.71 -48.97 8.07
CA ILE A 74 12.73 -47.52 8.34
C ILE A 74 12.70 -46.75 7.02
N ARG A 75 13.49 -47.17 6.02
CA ARG A 75 13.49 -46.54 4.69
C ARG A 75 12.11 -46.57 4.03
N VAL A 76 11.51 -47.76 3.91
CA VAL A 76 10.19 -47.90 3.25
C VAL A 76 9.12 -47.05 3.94
N HIS A 77 9.14 -46.99 5.28
CA HIS A 77 8.21 -46.15 6.03
C HIS A 77 8.43 -44.66 5.79
N LEU A 78 9.69 -44.21 5.78
CA LEU A 78 10.05 -42.82 5.52
C LEU A 78 9.66 -42.39 4.11
N GLU A 79 9.92 -43.21 3.09
CA GLU A 79 9.54 -42.96 1.69
C GLU A 79 8.01 -42.82 1.54
N ALA A 80 7.25 -43.77 2.10
CA ALA A 80 5.79 -43.75 2.06
C ALA A 80 5.21 -42.49 2.75
N SER A 81 5.81 -42.09 3.88
CA SER A 81 5.41 -40.86 4.57
C SER A 81 5.73 -39.61 3.73
N ALA A 82 6.91 -39.56 3.11
CA ALA A 82 7.36 -38.45 2.27
C ALA A 82 6.43 -38.21 1.09
N GLU A 83 6.04 -39.31 0.44
CA GLU A 83 5.15 -39.28 -0.70
C GLU A 83 3.76 -38.76 -0.29
N ARG A 84 3.24 -39.25 0.84
CA ARG A 84 1.98 -38.76 1.41
C ARG A 84 2.03 -37.25 1.68
N TRP A 85 3.14 -36.74 2.24
CA TRP A 85 3.31 -35.31 2.52
C TRP A 85 3.46 -34.47 1.26
N SER A 86 4.19 -34.99 0.28
CA SER A 86 4.34 -34.33 -1.01
C SER A 86 3.00 -34.16 -1.72
N ARG A 87 2.16 -35.21 -1.67
CA ARG A 87 0.78 -35.16 -2.22
C ARG A 87 -0.09 -34.16 -1.45
N LEU A 88 -0.05 -34.17 -0.12
CA LEU A 88 -0.82 -33.24 0.72
C LEU A 88 -0.45 -31.78 0.42
N LEU A 89 0.85 -31.47 0.35
CA LEU A 89 1.34 -30.13 0.01
C LEU A 89 0.86 -29.70 -1.38
N ALA A 90 0.97 -30.59 -2.38
CA ALA A 90 0.50 -30.30 -3.73
C ALA A 90 -1.02 -30.01 -3.77
N LEU A 91 -1.83 -30.75 -3.02
CA LEU A 91 -3.27 -30.52 -2.91
C LEU A 91 -3.59 -29.20 -2.20
N LEU A 92 -2.92 -28.89 -1.08
CA LEU A 92 -3.09 -27.60 -0.39
C LEU A 92 -2.71 -26.41 -1.30
N GLU A 93 -1.67 -26.57 -2.13
CA GLU A 93 -1.28 -25.57 -3.13
C GLU A 93 -2.34 -25.39 -4.21
N GLU A 94 -2.83 -26.50 -4.77
CA GLU A 94 -3.87 -26.47 -5.80
C GLU A 94 -5.14 -25.80 -5.26
N LEU A 95 -5.58 -26.18 -4.06
CA LEU A 95 -6.75 -25.60 -3.40
C LEU A 95 -6.56 -24.10 -3.16
N TRP A 96 -5.39 -23.68 -2.66
CA TRP A 96 -5.11 -22.26 -2.43
C TRP A 96 -5.18 -21.45 -3.72
N ARG A 97 -4.59 -21.96 -4.82
CA ARG A 97 -4.62 -21.29 -6.14
C ARG A 97 -6.04 -21.22 -6.68
N TRP A 98 -6.78 -22.33 -6.60
CA TRP A 98 -8.15 -22.40 -7.06
C TRP A 98 -9.06 -21.44 -6.28
N LEU A 99 -8.94 -21.40 -4.95
CA LEU A 99 -9.70 -20.46 -4.11
C LEU A 99 -9.38 -19.01 -4.44
N SER A 100 -8.10 -18.68 -4.66
CA SER A 100 -7.68 -17.33 -5.06
C SER A 100 -8.32 -16.92 -6.38
N LEU A 101 -8.32 -17.82 -7.37
CA LEU A 101 -8.93 -17.58 -8.68
C LEU A 101 -10.43 -17.35 -8.54
N LYS A 102 -11.14 -18.19 -7.77
CA LYS A 102 -12.60 -18.07 -7.58
C LYS A 102 -12.99 -16.81 -6.79
N GLU A 103 -12.17 -16.40 -5.82
CA GLU A 103 -12.36 -15.13 -5.11
C GLU A 103 -12.21 -13.93 -6.07
N GLU A 104 -11.24 -13.98 -6.99
CA GLU A 104 -11.06 -12.96 -8.03
C GLU A 104 -12.20 -12.97 -9.06
N GLU A 105 -12.65 -14.14 -9.53
CA GLU A 105 -13.78 -14.28 -10.44
C GLU A 105 -15.08 -13.72 -9.83
N LEU A 106 -15.35 -14.02 -8.56
CA LEU A 106 -16.50 -13.48 -7.84
C LEU A 106 -16.39 -11.97 -7.66
N SER A 107 -15.20 -11.46 -7.34
CA SER A 107 -14.95 -10.01 -7.23
C SER A 107 -15.21 -9.26 -8.54
N LYS A 108 -14.89 -9.89 -9.69
CA LYS A 108 -15.14 -9.31 -11.03
C LYS A 108 -16.64 -9.21 -11.38
N GLN A 109 -17.51 -9.99 -10.73
CA GLN A 109 -18.96 -9.89 -10.93
C GLN A 109 -19.57 -8.69 -10.21
N MET A 110 -18.85 -8.04 -9.30
CA MET A 110 -19.36 -6.90 -8.56
C MET A 110 -19.22 -5.61 -9.39
N PRO A 111 -20.17 -4.66 -9.31
CA PRO A 111 -21.33 -4.58 -8.40
C PRO A 111 -22.63 -5.22 -8.94
N ILE A 112 -23.72 -5.16 -8.15
CA ILE A 112 -25.04 -5.73 -8.51
C ILE A 112 -25.55 -5.02 -9.78
N GLY A 113 -26.05 -5.80 -10.74
CA GLY A 113 -26.62 -5.28 -11.98
C GLY A 113 -27.85 -4.38 -11.76
N GLY A 114 -28.02 -3.37 -12.61
CA GLY A 114 -29.15 -2.44 -12.56
C GLY A 114 -30.37 -2.87 -13.37
N ASP A 115 -30.26 -3.98 -14.12
CA ASP A 115 -31.29 -4.49 -15.01
C ASP A 115 -31.45 -6.02 -14.88
N ILE A 116 -32.64 -6.51 -15.24
CA ILE A 116 -33.01 -7.93 -15.11
C ILE A 116 -32.06 -8.86 -15.90
N PRO A 117 -31.72 -8.60 -17.18
CA PRO A 117 -30.74 -9.41 -17.92
C PRO A 117 -29.40 -9.56 -17.21
N THR A 118 -28.82 -8.45 -16.74
CA THR A 118 -27.53 -8.48 -16.02
C THR A 118 -27.64 -9.25 -14.71
N LEU A 119 -28.71 -9.05 -13.94
CA LEU A 119 -28.95 -9.80 -12.70
C LEU A 119 -29.10 -11.31 -12.93
N LEU A 120 -29.81 -11.72 -13.98
CA LEU A 120 -29.94 -13.14 -14.35
C LEU A 120 -28.59 -13.74 -14.71
N GLN A 121 -27.74 -13.01 -15.44
CA GLN A 121 -26.37 -13.44 -15.74
C GLN A 121 -25.55 -13.62 -14.45
N GLN A 122 -25.58 -12.63 -13.55
CA GLN A 122 -24.86 -12.68 -12.27
C GLN A 122 -25.38 -13.81 -11.37
N HIS A 123 -26.69 -14.01 -11.31
CA HIS A 123 -27.33 -15.09 -10.56
C HIS A 123 -26.91 -16.47 -11.10
N ASN A 124 -26.89 -16.64 -12.42
CA ASN A 124 -26.42 -17.88 -13.06
C ASN A 124 -24.95 -18.16 -12.73
N HIS A 125 -24.10 -17.14 -12.79
CA HIS A 125 -22.69 -17.26 -12.42
C HIS A 125 -22.52 -17.64 -10.94
N CYS A 126 -23.24 -16.97 -10.03
CA CYS A 126 -23.19 -17.27 -8.60
C CYS A 126 -23.67 -18.70 -8.30
N THR A 127 -24.74 -19.13 -8.97
CA THR A 127 -25.26 -20.50 -8.86
C THR A 127 -24.25 -21.54 -9.35
N ALA A 128 -23.58 -21.28 -10.47
CA ALA A 128 -22.50 -22.14 -10.97
C ALA A 128 -21.35 -22.25 -9.96
N LEU A 129 -20.89 -21.12 -9.41
CA LEU A 129 -19.86 -21.09 -8.36
C LEU A 129 -20.28 -21.89 -7.11
N ARG A 130 -21.52 -21.74 -6.66
CA ARG A 130 -22.07 -22.49 -5.51
C ARG A 130 -22.07 -23.99 -5.74
N ASN A 131 -22.41 -24.42 -6.95
CA ASN A 131 -22.36 -25.83 -7.34
C ASN A 131 -20.92 -26.35 -7.38
N GLU A 132 -19.97 -25.56 -7.92
CA GLU A 132 -18.54 -25.91 -7.89
C GLU A 132 -18.01 -26.05 -6.45
N LEU A 133 -18.32 -25.09 -5.57
CA LEU A 133 -17.97 -25.15 -4.16
C LEU A 133 -18.52 -26.43 -3.52
N LYS A 134 -19.82 -26.69 -3.66
CA LYS A 134 -20.45 -27.90 -3.13
C LYS A 134 -19.79 -29.19 -3.65
N SER A 135 -19.35 -29.22 -4.90
CA SER A 135 -18.66 -30.38 -5.48
C SER A 135 -17.25 -30.58 -4.93
N ARG A 136 -16.52 -29.50 -4.61
CA ARG A 136 -15.14 -29.55 -4.09
C ARG A 136 -15.06 -29.67 -2.56
N GLU A 137 -16.15 -29.41 -1.85
CA GLU A 137 -16.23 -29.49 -0.39
C GLU A 137 -15.64 -30.79 0.20
N PRO A 138 -15.93 -31.99 -0.33
CA PRO A 138 -15.37 -33.23 0.22
C PRO A 138 -13.83 -33.28 0.12
N VAL A 139 -13.27 -32.75 -0.97
CA VAL A 139 -11.82 -32.72 -1.19
C VAL A 139 -11.15 -31.73 -0.23
N VAL A 140 -11.77 -30.56 -0.03
CA VAL A 140 -11.27 -29.56 0.93
C VAL A 140 -11.28 -30.12 2.34
N ILE A 141 -12.40 -30.67 2.81
CA ILE A 141 -12.53 -31.24 4.14
C ILE A 141 -11.53 -32.38 4.34
N SER A 142 -11.47 -33.33 3.40
CA SER A 142 -10.53 -34.46 3.48
C SER A 142 -9.07 -34.00 3.52
N THR A 143 -8.70 -32.98 2.73
CA THR A 143 -7.32 -32.44 2.70
C THR A 143 -6.97 -31.75 4.03
N LEU A 144 -7.91 -30.98 4.60
CA LEU A 144 -7.73 -30.34 5.90
C LEU A 144 -7.64 -31.37 7.04
N ASP A 145 -8.44 -32.44 6.99
CA ASP A 145 -8.37 -33.54 7.95
C ASP A 145 -7.05 -34.31 7.86
N GLN A 146 -6.56 -34.59 6.64
CA GLN A 146 -5.26 -35.20 6.43
C GLN A 146 -4.12 -34.34 6.98
N ALA A 147 -4.19 -33.01 6.79
CA ALA A 147 -3.25 -32.08 7.38
C ALA A 147 -3.34 -32.04 8.91
N ARG A 148 -4.55 -32.07 9.47
CA ARG A 148 -4.76 -32.11 10.93
C ARG A 148 -4.18 -33.38 11.54
N MET A 149 -4.44 -34.54 10.95
CA MET A 149 -3.87 -35.82 11.42
C MET A 149 -2.34 -35.76 11.41
N PHE A 150 -1.74 -35.26 10.32
CA PHE A 150 -0.29 -35.09 10.24
C PHE A 150 0.28 -34.19 11.34
N LEU A 151 -0.39 -33.07 11.61
CA LEU A 151 0.05 -32.11 12.63
C LEU A 151 -0.12 -32.63 14.05
N ALA A 152 -1.06 -33.54 14.29
CA ALA A 152 -1.25 -34.21 15.57
C ALA A 152 -0.11 -35.20 15.88
N ASP A 153 0.51 -35.78 14.85
CA ASP A 153 1.65 -36.69 14.97
C ASP A 153 3.00 -35.95 15.17
N GLN A 154 3.02 -34.61 15.16
CA GLN A 154 4.22 -33.83 15.43
C GLN A 154 4.41 -33.61 16.94
N PRO A 155 5.64 -33.69 17.48
CA PRO A 155 5.89 -33.42 18.89
C PRO A 155 5.39 -32.01 19.27
N ILE A 156 4.64 -31.93 20.38
CA ILE A 156 4.12 -30.69 20.94
C ILE A 156 5.31 -29.80 21.30
N GLU A 157 5.33 -28.57 20.81
CA GLU A 157 6.30 -27.55 21.23
C GLU A 157 6.24 -27.41 22.76
N GLY A 158 7.28 -27.90 23.45
CA GLY A 158 7.54 -27.51 24.82
C GLY A 158 7.85 -26.02 24.89
N PRO A 159 7.69 -25.37 26.06
CA PRO A 159 7.98 -23.94 26.19
C PRO A 159 9.42 -23.67 25.75
N GLU A 160 9.62 -22.75 24.81
CA GLU A 160 10.95 -22.34 24.35
C GLU A 160 11.81 -21.94 25.56
N GLU A 161 12.82 -22.75 25.88
CA GLU A 161 13.89 -22.29 26.76
C GLU A 161 14.62 -21.13 26.06
N PRO A 162 14.89 -20.00 26.75
CA PRO A 162 15.52 -18.84 26.15
C PRO A 162 16.96 -19.17 25.78
N ARG A 163 17.19 -19.57 24.53
CA ARG A 163 18.51 -19.86 23.97
C ARG A 163 19.30 -18.55 23.84
N ARG A 164 20.03 -18.21 24.91
CA ARG A 164 21.23 -17.38 24.83
C ARG A 164 22.26 -18.12 23.99
N ASN A 165 22.41 -17.77 22.71
CA ASN A 165 23.68 -17.74 21.95
C ASN A 165 23.40 -17.38 20.49
N LEU A 166 23.68 -16.11 20.15
CA LEU A 166 23.67 -15.58 18.79
C LEU A 166 24.98 -15.97 18.09
N GLN A 167 24.99 -17.12 17.42
CA GLN A 167 25.89 -17.35 16.29
C GLN A 167 25.04 -17.82 15.10
N PRO A 168 25.30 -17.31 13.87
CA PRO A 168 24.60 -17.74 12.68
C PRO A 168 25.08 -19.15 12.31
N LYS A 169 24.40 -20.19 12.82
CA LYS A 169 24.57 -21.56 12.30
C LYS A 169 24.05 -21.60 10.87
N THR A 170 24.97 -21.82 9.93
CA THR A 170 24.72 -21.81 8.49
C THR A 170 23.98 -23.06 8.02
N ASP A 171 24.03 -24.16 8.80
CA ASP A 171 23.32 -25.40 8.52
C ASP A 171 22.32 -25.74 9.64
N LEU A 172 21.03 -25.65 9.29
CA LEU A 172 19.92 -26.03 10.16
C LEU A 172 19.94 -27.53 10.40
N THR A 173 19.65 -27.94 11.63
CA THR A 173 19.53 -29.36 11.97
C THR A 173 18.35 -30.00 11.21
N PRO A 174 18.38 -31.32 10.96
CA PRO A 174 17.25 -32.03 10.36
C PRO A 174 15.92 -31.80 11.09
N GLU A 175 15.97 -31.68 12.41
CA GLU A 175 14.84 -31.40 13.28
C GLU A 175 14.31 -29.97 13.11
N GLU A 176 15.19 -28.96 13.05
CA GLU A 176 14.80 -27.57 12.76
C GLU A 176 14.20 -27.42 11.36
N LYS A 177 14.71 -28.16 10.36
CA LYS A 177 14.15 -28.18 9.00
C LYS A 177 12.78 -28.88 8.98
N ALA A 178 12.60 -29.99 9.70
CA ALA A 178 11.30 -30.66 9.83
C ALA A 178 10.26 -29.76 10.54
N GLN A 179 10.65 -29.06 11.62
CA GLN A 179 9.78 -28.13 12.33
C GLN A 179 9.37 -26.94 11.44
N ARG A 180 10.27 -26.43 10.60
CA ARG A 180 9.92 -25.40 9.61
C ARG A 180 8.89 -25.88 8.59
N VAL A 181 9.01 -27.11 8.11
CA VAL A 181 8.03 -27.72 7.20
C VAL A 181 6.68 -27.89 7.90
N ALA A 182 6.65 -28.40 9.13
CA ALA A 182 5.42 -28.52 9.92
C ALA A 182 4.75 -27.16 10.15
N LYS A 183 5.53 -26.12 10.50
CA LYS A 183 5.02 -24.74 10.65
C LYS A 183 4.46 -24.18 9.34
N ALA A 184 5.11 -24.47 8.21
CA ALA A 184 4.62 -24.06 6.90
C ALA A 184 3.29 -24.75 6.55
N ILE A 185 3.17 -26.06 6.80
CA ILE A 185 1.93 -26.82 6.60
C ILE A 185 0.81 -26.29 7.50
N ARG A 186 1.08 -26.01 8.79
CA ARG A 186 0.10 -25.37 9.69
C ARG A 186 -0.42 -24.07 9.10
N LYS A 187 0.49 -23.19 8.67
CA LYS A 187 0.15 -21.89 8.09
C LYS A 187 -0.71 -22.06 6.84
N GLN A 188 -0.28 -22.90 5.89
CA GLN A 188 -1.00 -23.10 4.63
C GLN A 188 -2.38 -23.75 4.84
N THR A 189 -2.47 -24.71 5.75
CA THR A 189 -3.75 -25.35 6.11
C THR A 189 -4.72 -24.33 6.69
N ALA A 190 -4.24 -23.44 7.57
CA ALA A 190 -5.05 -22.36 8.13
C ALA A 190 -5.50 -21.36 7.04
N GLU A 191 -4.60 -20.97 6.13
CA GLU A 191 -4.94 -20.07 5.02
C GLU A 191 -5.98 -20.66 4.06
N VAL A 192 -5.84 -21.94 3.69
CA VAL A 192 -6.83 -22.63 2.83
C VAL A 192 -8.18 -22.72 3.53
N LYS A 193 -8.20 -23.06 4.82
CA LYS A 193 -9.43 -23.12 5.62
C LYS A 193 -10.12 -21.75 5.69
N GLU A 194 -9.38 -20.70 6.05
CA GLU A 194 -9.92 -19.35 6.17
C GLU A 194 -10.48 -18.84 4.83
N ARG A 195 -9.75 -19.05 3.73
CA ARG A 195 -10.20 -18.66 2.39
C ARG A 195 -11.44 -19.45 1.96
N TRP A 196 -11.50 -20.73 2.26
CA TRP A 196 -12.67 -21.57 1.98
C TRP A 196 -13.92 -21.04 2.70
N GLU A 197 -13.81 -20.77 4.00
CA GLU A 197 -14.90 -20.23 4.81
C GLU A 197 -15.33 -18.85 4.31
N ARG A 198 -14.36 -17.97 4.03
CA ARG A 198 -14.60 -16.62 3.50
C ARG A 198 -15.29 -16.64 2.15
N LEU A 199 -14.81 -17.44 1.20
CA LEU A 199 -15.40 -17.53 -0.14
C LEU A 199 -16.84 -18.07 -0.08
N ASN A 200 -17.10 -19.09 0.75
CA ASN A 200 -18.46 -19.59 0.95
C ASN A 200 -19.39 -18.54 1.56
N ALA A 201 -18.93 -17.81 2.58
CA ALA A 201 -19.70 -16.74 3.19
C ALA A 201 -19.98 -15.60 2.19
N HIS A 202 -18.96 -15.20 1.43
CA HIS A 202 -19.08 -14.14 0.43
C HIS A 202 -20.03 -14.54 -0.71
N ALA A 203 -19.87 -15.74 -1.28
CA ALA A 203 -20.77 -16.27 -2.31
C ALA A 203 -22.22 -16.40 -1.81
N GLY A 204 -22.41 -16.86 -0.56
CA GLY A 204 -23.74 -16.97 0.05
C GLY A 204 -24.42 -15.61 0.27
N SER A 205 -23.68 -14.65 0.83
CA SER A 205 -24.20 -13.28 1.01
C SER A 205 -24.48 -12.62 -0.34
N TRP A 206 -23.62 -12.83 -1.33
CA TRP A 206 -23.80 -12.31 -2.67
C TRP A 206 -25.04 -12.86 -3.36
N GLN A 207 -25.25 -14.19 -3.29
CA GLN A 207 -26.46 -14.82 -3.82
C GLN A 207 -27.73 -14.22 -3.20
N GLN A 208 -27.76 -14.06 -1.88
CA GLN A 208 -28.91 -13.47 -1.20
C GLN A 208 -29.21 -12.05 -1.67
N GLN A 209 -28.17 -11.24 -1.94
CA GLN A 209 -28.33 -9.90 -2.47
C GLN A 209 -28.86 -9.92 -3.91
N LEU A 210 -28.35 -10.80 -4.76
CA LEU A 210 -28.82 -10.99 -6.14
C LEU A 210 -30.29 -11.43 -6.18
N ASP A 211 -30.67 -12.42 -5.37
CA ASP A 211 -32.04 -12.95 -5.32
C ASP A 211 -33.03 -11.85 -4.93
N LYS A 212 -32.69 -11.08 -3.89
CA LYS A 212 -33.52 -9.95 -3.42
C LYS A 212 -33.62 -8.83 -4.45
N ALA A 213 -32.53 -8.52 -5.17
CA ALA A 213 -32.55 -7.51 -6.22
C ALA A 213 -33.39 -7.95 -7.43
N LEU A 214 -33.24 -9.23 -7.81
CA LEU A 214 -33.95 -9.81 -8.93
C LEU A 214 -35.46 -9.88 -8.66
N GLU A 215 -35.86 -10.37 -7.47
CA GLU A 215 -37.26 -10.41 -7.03
C GLU A 215 -37.91 -9.02 -7.10
N LYS A 216 -37.28 -8.01 -6.48
CA LYS A 216 -37.80 -6.63 -6.47
C LYS A 216 -37.96 -6.04 -7.87
N LEU A 217 -36.96 -6.22 -8.74
CA LEU A 217 -37.04 -5.68 -10.10
C LEU A 217 -38.05 -6.43 -10.97
N GLN A 218 -38.21 -7.74 -10.78
CA GLN A 218 -39.22 -8.54 -11.48
C GLN A 218 -40.64 -8.16 -11.04
N ASP A 219 -40.87 -7.97 -9.74
CA ASP A 219 -42.17 -7.54 -9.22
C ASP A 219 -42.54 -6.16 -9.72
N LEU A 220 -41.60 -5.20 -9.68
CA LEU A 220 -41.82 -3.86 -10.20
C LEU A 220 -42.10 -3.89 -11.71
N ARG A 221 -41.32 -4.66 -12.47
CA ARG A 221 -41.51 -4.78 -13.93
C ARG A 221 -42.85 -5.41 -14.28
N SER A 222 -43.23 -6.47 -13.58
CA SER A 222 -44.53 -7.14 -13.77
C SER A 222 -45.70 -6.20 -13.46
N ALA A 223 -45.61 -5.42 -12.37
CA ALA A 223 -46.62 -4.42 -12.03
C ALA A 223 -46.72 -3.30 -13.07
N MET A 224 -45.58 -2.84 -13.59
CA MET A 224 -45.53 -1.85 -14.68
C MET A 224 -46.16 -2.39 -15.97
N ASP A 225 -45.76 -3.57 -16.42
CA ASP A 225 -46.26 -4.17 -17.67
C ASP A 225 -47.79 -4.44 -17.59
N GLN A 226 -48.31 -4.85 -16.42
CA GLN A 226 -49.74 -5.03 -16.18
C GLN A 226 -50.53 -3.71 -16.18
N LEU A 227 -49.97 -2.67 -15.57
CA LEU A 227 -50.58 -1.34 -15.56
C LEU A 227 -50.60 -0.73 -16.97
N ASP A 228 -49.50 -0.85 -17.72
CA ASP A 228 -49.40 -0.37 -19.10
C ASP A 228 -50.44 -1.05 -19.99
N LEU A 229 -50.60 -2.38 -19.89
CA LEU A 229 -51.62 -3.11 -20.65
C LEU A 229 -53.03 -2.60 -20.36
N ARG A 230 -53.40 -2.47 -19.08
CA ARG A 230 -54.74 -2.03 -18.68
C ARG A 230 -55.01 -0.55 -19.00
N LEU A 231 -53.99 0.29 -18.95
CA LEU A 231 -54.10 1.68 -19.40
C LEU A 231 -54.33 1.74 -20.91
N ALA A 232 -53.60 0.94 -21.69
CA ALA A 232 -53.80 0.87 -23.14
C ALA A 232 -55.22 0.40 -23.52
N GLU A 233 -55.75 -0.64 -22.84
CA GLU A 233 -57.13 -1.10 -23.04
C GLU A 233 -58.17 -0.01 -22.71
N ALA A 234 -57.95 0.74 -21.63
CA ALA A 234 -58.83 1.84 -21.24
C ALA A 234 -58.76 3.01 -22.23
N GLU A 235 -57.56 3.34 -22.71
CA GLU A 235 -57.35 4.38 -23.73
C GLU A 235 -58.01 4.01 -25.06
N ASP A 236 -57.90 2.75 -25.49
CA ASP A 236 -58.54 2.24 -26.72
C ASP A 236 -60.08 2.29 -26.61
N THR A 237 -60.62 1.84 -25.48
CA THR A 237 -62.07 1.91 -25.21
C THR A 237 -62.58 3.34 -25.29
N LYS A 238 -61.86 4.30 -24.70
CA LYS A 238 -62.20 5.73 -24.75
C LYS A 238 -62.04 6.31 -26.16
N ALA A 239 -61.04 5.87 -26.92
CA ALA A 239 -60.81 6.34 -28.29
C ALA A 239 -61.94 5.95 -29.24
N GLY A 240 -62.63 4.83 -28.97
CA GLY A 240 -63.79 4.38 -29.74
C GLY A 240 -65.10 5.14 -29.50
N TRP A 241 -65.12 6.13 -28.59
CA TRP A 241 -66.36 6.84 -28.25
C TRP A 241 -66.75 7.87 -29.30
N GLN A 242 -68.03 7.85 -29.69
CA GLN A 242 -68.60 8.90 -30.53
C GLN A 242 -68.85 10.18 -29.71
N PRO A 243 -68.71 11.37 -30.32
CA PRO A 243 -69.17 12.61 -29.71
C PRO A 243 -70.65 12.51 -29.35
N VAL A 244 -71.04 13.05 -28.19
CA VAL A 244 -72.42 12.97 -27.69
C VAL A 244 -73.44 13.56 -28.69
N GLY A 245 -73.03 14.54 -29.48
CA GLY A 245 -73.87 15.15 -30.52
C GLY A 245 -74.19 14.23 -31.70
N ASP A 246 -73.42 13.16 -31.90
CA ASP A 246 -73.58 12.21 -33.01
C ASP A 246 -74.38 10.95 -32.60
N LEU A 247 -74.76 10.84 -31.32
CA LEU A 247 -75.50 9.69 -30.78
C LEU A 247 -77.01 9.78 -31.11
N LEU A 248 -77.62 8.63 -31.39
CA LEU A 248 -79.08 8.54 -31.51
C LEU A 248 -79.71 8.60 -30.12
N ILE A 249 -80.79 9.38 -29.97
CA ILE A 249 -81.50 9.56 -28.67
C ILE A 249 -81.89 8.21 -28.05
N ASP A 250 -82.37 7.27 -28.87
CA ASP A 250 -82.80 5.93 -28.42
C ASP A 250 -81.64 5.06 -27.91
N SER A 251 -80.39 5.39 -28.27
CA SER A 251 -79.17 4.69 -27.84
C SER A 251 -78.48 5.31 -26.63
N LEU A 252 -78.89 6.53 -26.22
CA LEU A 252 -78.22 7.27 -25.14
C LEU A 252 -78.16 6.49 -23.82
N GLN A 253 -79.22 5.77 -23.48
CA GLN A 253 -79.28 4.97 -22.26
C GLN A 253 -78.23 3.85 -22.23
N ASP A 254 -78.03 3.15 -23.35
CA ASP A 254 -76.99 2.12 -23.49
C ASP A 254 -75.58 2.70 -23.41
N HIS A 255 -75.34 3.87 -24.02
CA HIS A 255 -74.06 4.58 -23.89
C HIS A 255 -73.80 5.06 -22.46
N ILE A 256 -74.81 5.52 -21.73
CA ILE A 256 -74.70 5.88 -20.31
C ILE A 256 -74.32 4.63 -19.50
N GLU A 257 -75.02 3.51 -19.69
CA GLU A 257 -74.76 2.26 -18.99
C GLU A 257 -73.33 1.75 -19.24
N LYS A 258 -72.88 1.72 -20.50
CA LYS A 258 -71.50 1.36 -20.87
C LYS A 258 -70.46 2.29 -20.25
N THR A 259 -70.71 3.60 -20.27
CA THR A 259 -69.79 4.59 -19.69
C THR A 259 -69.74 4.48 -18.17
N THR A 260 -70.88 4.18 -17.52
CA THR A 260 -70.91 3.91 -16.07
C THR A 260 -70.20 2.61 -15.70
N ALA A 261 -70.33 1.56 -16.51
CA ALA A 261 -69.58 0.32 -16.30
C ALA A 261 -68.07 0.55 -16.46
N PHE A 262 -67.66 1.26 -17.51
CA PHE A 262 -66.26 1.63 -17.74
C PHE A 262 -65.66 2.46 -16.61
N ARG A 263 -66.45 3.34 -15.97
CA ARG A 263 -66.02 4.08 -14.78
C ARG A 263 -65.66 3.14 -13.62
N GLU A 264 -66.43 2.08 -13.42
CA GLU A 264 -66.15 1.07 -12.39
C GLU A 264 -64.93 0.20 -12.78
N GLU A 265 -64.72 -0.09 -14.06
CA GLU A 265 -63.54 -0.81 -14.58
C GLU A 265 -62.24 -0.01 -14.44
N ILE A 266 -62.29 1.33 -14.57
CA ILE A 266 -61.14 2.20 -14.36
C ILE A 266 -60.80 2.36 -12.86
N ALA A 267 -61.79 2.26 -11.97
CA ALA A 267 -61.59 2.48 -10.53
C ALA A 267 -60.39 1.72 -9.92
N PRO A 268 -60.13 0.43 -10.23
CA PRO A 268 -58.96 -0.29 -9.74
C PRO A 268 -57.61 0.22 -10.26
N LEU A 269 -57.51 0.90 -11.42
CA LEU A 269 -56.22 1.41 -11.96
C LEU A 269 -55.48 2.30 -10.96
N LYS A 270 -56.22 3.08 -10.16
CA LYS A 270 -55.64 3.91 -9.12
C LYS A 270 -54.96 3.09 -8.01
N GLN A 271 -55.45 1.89 -7.73
CA GLN A 271 -54.85 0.98 -6.76
C GLN A 271 -53.57 0.36 -7.32
N ASP A 272 -53.54 0.00 -8.60
CA ASP A 272 -52.34 -0.55 -9.24
C ASP A 272 -51.21 0.49 -9.31
N VAL A 273 -51.52 1.75 -9.65
CA VAL A 273 -50.55 2.85 -9.60
C VAL A 273 -49.98 3.02 -8.18
N ARG A 274 -50.82 2.89 -7.14
CA ARG A 274 -50.35 2.95 -5.75
C ARG A 274 -49.46 1.75 -5.40
N ALA A 275 -49.82 0.55 -5.83
CA ALA A 275 -49.03 -0.66 -5.59
C ALA A 275 -47.66 -0.57 -6.29
N MET A 276 -47.62 -0.08 -7.53
CA MET A 276 -46.38 0.17 -8.27
C MET A 276 -45.50 1.22 -7.55
N ASN A 277 -46.10 2.32 -7.08
CA ASN A 277 -45.37 3.32 -6.31
C ASN A 277 -44.82 2.77 -4.99
N GLU A 278 -45.56 1.86 -4.33
CA GLU A 278 -45.09 1.17 -3.13
C GLU A 278 -43.91 0.24 -3.44
N LEU A 279 -43.94 -0.52 -4.54
CA LEU A 279 -42.80 -1.32 -4.99
C LEU A 279 -41.58 -0.45 -5.33
N SER A 280 -41.80 0.69 -5.98
CA SER A 280 -40.74 1.67 -6.26
C SER A 280 -40.13 2.25 -4.99
N SER A 281 -40.94 2.52 -3.95
CA SER A 281 -40.45 3.07 -2.67
C SER A 281 -39.47 2.11 -1.97
N GLN A 282 -39.61 0.79 -2.19
CA GLN A 282 -38.71 -0.22 -1.66
C GLN A 282 -37.30 -0.21 -2.28
N LEU A 283 -37.05 0.64 -3.29
CA LEU A 283 -35.73 0.88 -3.88
C LEU A 283 -34.93 1.98 -3.15
N THR A 284 -35.54 2.75 -2.23
CA THR A 284 -34.86 3.80 -1.43
C THR A 284 -33.55 3.34 -0.75
N PRO A 285 -33.45 2.11 -0.20
CA PRO A 285 -32.18 1.63 0.36
C PRO A 285 -31.03 1.53 -0.65
N LEU A 286 -31.33 1.32 -1.94
CA LEU A 286 -30.32 1.32 -3.00
C LEU A 286 -29.81 2.74 -3.26
N GLU A 287 -30.71 3.74 -3.28
CA GLU A 287 -30.32 5.15 -3.40
C GLU A 287 -29.38 5.56 -2.25
N MET A 288 -29.72 5.16 -1.02
CA MET A 288 -28.85 5.39 0.14
C MET A 288 -27.49 4.68 0.02
N ALA A 289 -27.46 3.44 -0.48
CA ALA A 289 -26.22 2.70 -0.66
C ALA A 289 -25.32 3.32 -1.74
N VAL A 290 -25.91 3.86 -2.81
CA VAL A 290 -25.19 4.62 -3.85
C VAL A 290 -24.60 5.89 -3.26
N GLU A 291 -25.36 6.64 -2.46
CA GLU A 291 -24.89 7.86 -1.81
C GLU A 291 -23.74 7.58 -0.82
N GLU A 292 -23.85 6.49 -0.04
CA GLU A 292 -22.78 6.06 0.86
C GLU A 292 -21.52 5.63 0.08
N ARG A 293 -21.67 4.91 -1.04
CA ARG A 293 -20.54 4.57 -1.90
C ARG A 293 -19.90 5.82 -2.51
N LEU A 294 -20.70 6.78 -2.95
CA LEU A 294 -20.22 8.06 -3.47
C LEU A 294 -19.40 8.80 -2.41
N LYS A 295 -19.90 8.87 -1.18
CA LYS A 295 -19.20 9.45 -0.04
C LYS A 295 -17.86 8.75 0.23
N GLN A 296 -17.83 7.42 0.27
CA GLN A 296 -16.59 6.66 0.45
C GLN A 296 -15.57 6.92 -0.68
N LEU A 297 -16.04 7.02 -1.93
CA LEU A 297 -15.18 7.36 -3.06
C LEU A 297 -14.65 8.80 -2.96
N GLN A 298 -15.47 9.74 -2.51
CA GLN A 298 -15.04 11.12 -2.26
C GLN A 298 -14.02 11.22 -1.10
N GLU A 299 -14.18 10.42 -0.06
CA GLU A 299 -13.21 10.28 1.04
C GLU A 299 -11.89 9.68 0.54
N ALA A 300 -11.94 8.57 -0.20
CA ALA A 300 -10.75 7.97 -0.81
C ALA A 300 -10.06 8.93 -1.80
N HIS A 301 -10.81 9.68 -2.60
CA HIS A 301 -10.26 10.69 -3.50
C HIS A 301 -9.61 11.86 -2.74
N ARG A 302 -10.13 12.23 -1.57
CA ARG A 302 -9.53 13.24 -0.70
C ARG A 302 -8.20 12.75 -0.10
N ASP A 303 -8.18 11.49 0.34
CA ASP A 303 -7.04 10.92 1.08
C ASP A 303 -5.93 10.41 0.15
N PHE A 304 -6.27 9.97 -1.05
CA PHE A 304 -5.36 9.32 -2.00
C PHE A 304 -5.37 9.92 -3.41
N GLY A 305 -6.12 11.00 -3.64
CA GLY A 305 -6.15 11.69 -4.93
C GLY A 305 -4.87 12.47 -5.25
N PRO A 306 -4.75 13.03 -6.46
CA PRO A 306 -3.54 13.74 -6.92
C PRO A 306 -3.14 14.95 -6.06
N SER A 307 -4.09 15.52 -5.32
CA SER A 307 -3.86 16.65 -4.40
C SER A 307 -3.64 16.20 -2.95
N SER A 308 -3.59 14.89 -2.69
CA SER A 308 -3.40 14.35 -1.35
C SER A 308 -1.93 14.38 -0.95
N GLN A 309 -1.69 14.72 0.32
CA GLN A 309 -0.34 14.75 0.89
C GLN A 309 0.03 13.41 1.53
N HIS A 310 -0.72 12.33 1.25
CA HIS A 310 -0.58 11.05 1.96
C HIS A 310 0.78 10.40 1.69
N PHE A 311 1.34 10.55 0.49
CA PHE A 311 2.67 10.02 0.19
C PHE A 311 3.77 10.62 1.09
N LEU A 312 3.55 11.80 1.67
CA LEU A 312 4.45 12.42 2.64
C LEU A 312 4.32 11.84 4.05
N SER A 313 3.35 10.96 4.33
CA SER A 313 3.24 10.31 5.65
C SER A 313 4.49 9.52 6.04
N THR A 314 5.27 9.04 5.05
CA THR A 314 6.53 8.31 5.25
C THR A 314 7.73 9.23 5.53
N SER A 315 7.57 10.56 5.55
CA SER A 315 8.64 11.50 5.91
C SER A 315 9.06 11.36 7.38
N VAL A 316 8.14 10.91 8.24
CA VAL A 316 8.34 10.67 9.67
C VAL A 316 8.31 9.19 10.01
N GLN A 317 8.93 8.84 11.14
CA GLN A 317 8.96 7.50 11.69
C GLN A 317 8.38 7.51 13.10
N LEU A 318 7.93 6.35 13.60
CA LEU A 318 7.47 6.21 14.98
C LEU A 318 8.51 6.79 15.97
N PRO A 319 8.11 7.57 16.98
CA PRO A 319 6.72 7.80 17.45
C PRO A 319 5.97 8.95 16.76
N TRP A 320 6.51 9.54 15.70
CA TRP A 320 5.92 10.68 15.01
C TRP A 320 4.93 10.28 13.93
N GLN A 321 3.85 11.04 13.81
CA GLN A 321 2.88 10.95 12.73
C GLN A 321 2.66 12.33 12.10
N ARG A 322 2.69 12.38 10.76
CA ARG A 322 2.32 13.56 9.98
C ARG A 322 0.81 13.61 9.80
N ALA A 323 0.21 14.76 10.04
CA ALA A 323 -1.20 15.04 9.80
C ALA A 323 -1.37 16.38 9.07
N VAL A 324 -2.56 16.66 8.55
CA VAL A 324 -2.83 17.83 7.71
C VAL A 324 -4.03 18.61 8.28
N SER A 325 -3.86 19.91 8.48
CA SER A 325 -4.92 20.78 9.00
C SER A 325 -5.99 21.12 7.94
N GLN A 326 -7.05 21.81 8.33
CA GLN A 326 -8.11 22.26 7.41
C GLN A 326 -7.55 23.13 6.27
N ASN A 327 -6.55 23.98 6.56
CA ASN A 327 -5.87 24.84 5.59
C ASN A 327 -4.78 24.10 4.80
N LYS A 328 -4.75 22.77 4.84
CA LYS A 328 -3.78 21.91 4.15
C LYS A 328 -2.34 22.08 4.64
N VAL A 329 -2.13 22.70 5.80
CA VAL A 329 -0.80 22.85 6.42
C VAL A 329 -0.47 21.59 7.23
N PRO A 330 0.73 21.00 7.07
CA PRO A 330 1.13 19.84 7.85
C PRO A 330 1.41 20.20 9.31
N TYR A 331 1.07 19.29 10.21
CA TYR A 331 1.48 19.30 11.60
C TYR A 331 1.88 17.88 12.03
N TYR A 332 2.69 17.79 13.09
CA TYR A 332 3.30 16.55 13.52
C TYR A 332 2.86 16.19 14.92
N ILE A 333 2.42 14.96 15.09
CA ILE A 333 1.91 14.38 16.34
C ILE A 333 2.99 13.44 16.88
N ASN A 334 3.40 13.64 18.13
CA ASN A 334 4.26 12.70 18.83
C ASN A 334 3.41 11.84 19.75
N HIS A 335 3.27 10.55 19.42
CA HIS A 335 2.45 9.61 20.21
C HIS A 335 3.06 9.25 21.56
N GLN A 336 4.38 9.39 21.71
CA GLN A 336 5.07 9.11 22.98
C GLN A 336 4.83 10.23 24.00
N THR A 337 4.85 11.49 23.57
CA THR A 337 4.64 12.66 24.43
C THR A 337 3.22 13.20 24.40
N GLN A 338 2.37 12.67 23.52
CA GLN A 338 1.00 13.15 23.28
C GLN A 338 0.94 14.65 22.93
N THR A 339 1.94 15.15 22.21
CA THR A 339 2.02 16.56 21.79
C THR A 339 1.85 16.72 20.29
N THR A 340 1.43 17.91 19.87
CA THR A 340 1.41 18.31 18.46
C THR A 340 2.29 19.53 18.25
N CYS A 341 2.94 19.63 17.10
CA CYS A 341 3.78 20.77 16.74
C CYS A 341 3.76 21.03 15.24
N TRP A 342 4.19 22.23 14.84
CA TRP A 342 4.26 22.62 13.42
C TRP A 342 5.60 22.29 12.78
N ASP A 343 6.62 22.01 13.57
CA ASP A 343 7.98 21.77 13.09
C ASP A 343 8.22 20.29 12.86
N HIS A 344 8.80 19.96 11.70
CA HIS A 344 9.15 18.58 11.39
C HIS A 344 10.26 18.11 12.35
N PRO A 345 10.22 16.88 12.92
CA PRO A 345 11.19 16.42 13.92
C PRO A 345 12.65 16.53 13.45
N LYS A 346 12.95 16.10 12.22
CA LYS A 346 14.28 16.27 11.61
C LYS A 346 14.66 17.74 11.36
N MET A 347 13.69 18.63 11.15
CA MET A 347 13.97 20.05 11.01
C MET A 347 14.35 20.65 12.37
N THR A 348 13.65 20.26 13.44
CA THR A 348 14.00 20.61 14.82
C THR A 348 15.39 20.14 15.21
N GLU A 349 15.74 18.88 14.90
CA GLU A 349 17.10 18.34 15.09
C GLU A 349 18.14 19.17 14.32
N LEU A 350 17.87 19.45 13.05
CA LEU A 350 18.75 20.27 12.21
C LEU A 350 18.96 21.66 12.81
N PHE A 351 17.90 22.37 13.22
CA PHE A 351 18.03 23.67 13.89
C PHE A 351 18.84 23.60 15.18
N HIS A 352 18.72 22.52 15.95
CA HIS A 352 19.57 22.29 17.12
C HIS A 352 21.06 22.25 16.70
N THR A 353 21.41 21.50 15.65
CA THR A 353 22.80 21.43 15.12
C THR A 353 23.29 22.73 14.48
N LEU A 354 22.39 23.64 14.08
CA LEU A 354 22.79 24.98 13.62
C LEU A 354 23.31 25.83 14.79
N GLY A 355 22.90 25.51 16.03
CA GLY A 355 23.36 26.17 17.26
C GLY A 355 24.87 26.06 17.47
N ASP A 356 25.51 24.98 17.03
CA ASP A 356 26.97 24.77 17.12
C ASP A 356 27.77 25.86 16.39
N LEU A 357 27.15 26.50 15.39
CA LEU A 357 27.77 27.56 14.60
C LEU A 357 27.69 28.93 15.30
N ASN A 358 27.02 29.04 16.45
CA ASN A 358 26.88 30.31 17.18
C ASN A 358 28.22 30.87 17.68
N ASN A 359 29.23 30.02 17.86
CA ASN A 359 30.58 30.42 18.27
C ASN A 359 31.40 31.08 17.15
N VAL A 360 30.90 31.08 15.91
CA VAL A 360 31.56 31.79 14.80
C VAL A 360 31.44 33.30 15.04
N ARG A 361 32.59 33.94 15.28
CA ARG A 361 32.71 35.36 15.68
C ARG A 361 32.00 36.32 14.73
N PHE A 362 32.16 36.11 13.44
CA PHE A 362 31.64 37.00 12.40
C PHE A 362 30.26 36.54 11.95
N SER A 363 29.27 37.43 12.03
CA SER A 363 27.87 37.14 11.68
C SER A 363 27.70 36.68 10.25
N ALA A 364 28.35 37.33 9.28
CA ALA A 364 28.27 36.94 7.87
C ALA A 364 28.70 35.48 7.63
N TYR A 365 29.85 35.08 8.17
CA TYR A 365 30.34 33.71 8.07
C TYR A 365 29.44 32.71 8.80
N ARG A 366 28.93 33.09 9.98
CA ARG A 366 27.98 32.27 10.74
C ARG A 366 26.69 32.01 9.96
N THR A 367 26.07 33.06 9.44
CA THR A 367 24.86 32.97 8.63
C THR A 367 25.11 32.14 7.38
N ALA A 368 26.23 32.36 6.67
CA ALA A 368 26.58 31.59 5.48
C ALA A 368 26.78 30.09 5.80
N MET A 369 27.46 29.76 6.90
CA MET A 369 27.65 28.36 7.32
C MET A 369 26.31 27.71 7.71
N LYS A 370 25.42 28.43 8.40
CA LYS A 370 24.07 27.94 8.74
C LYS A 370 23.25 27.66 7.49
N ILE A 371 23.23 28.59 6.53
CA ILE A 371 22.55 28.43 5.23
C ILE A 371 23.14 27.24 4.46
N ARG A 372 24.47 27.11 4.41
CA ARG A 372 25.11 25.99 3.69
C ARG A 372 24.76 24.64 4.31
N ARG A 373 24.70 24.54 5.65
CA ARG A 373 24.29 23.32 6.35
C ARG A 373 22.82 22.98 6.10
N LEU A 374 21.95 23.98 6.12
CA LEU A 374 20.54 23.84 5.77
C LEU A 374 20.35 23.35 4.32
N GLN A 375 21.02 23.99 3.35
CA GLN A 375 20.95 23.60 1.94
C GLN A 375 21.35 22.15 1.71
N LYS A 376 22.43 21.71 2.36
CA LYS A 376 22.89 20.31 2.31
C LYS A 376 21.87 19.33 2.89
N ALA A 377 21.31 19.66 4.06
CA ALA A 377 20.32 18.79 4.68
C ALA A 377 19.02 18.70 3.88
N LEU A 378 18.66 19.75 3.15
CA LEU A 378 17.52 19.77 2.23
C LEU A 378 17.88 19.30 0.81
N CYS A 379 19.13 18.89 0.54
CA CYS A 379 19.63 18.52 -0.80
C CYS A 379 19.49 19.63 -1.87
N LEU A 380 19.28 20.88 -1.46
CA LEU A 380 19.15 22.03 -2.36
C LEU A 380 20.51 22.46 -2.95
N ASP A 381 21.62 21.99 -2.38
CA ASP A 381 22.95 22.22 -2.96
C ASP A 381 23.23 21.39 -4.21
N LEU A 382 22.38 20.40 -4.51
CA LEU A 382 22.41 19.60 -5.74
C LEU A 382 21.56 20.21 -6.86
N LEU A 383 20.69 21.18 -6.55
CA LEU A 383 19.75 21.76 -7.48
C LEU A 383 20.44 22.80 -8.38
N ASP A 384 20.51 22.49 -9.67
CA ASP A 384 20.90 23.47 -10.67
C ASP A 384 19.84 24.55 -10.83
N LEU A 385 20.33 25.74 -11.04
CA LEU A 385 19.59 26.96 -11.25
C LEU A 385 18.57 26.93 -12.38
N ASN A 386 19.05 26.46 -13.52
CA ASN A 386 18.29 26.48 -14.76
C ASN A 386 17.17 25.44 -14.65
N VAL A 387 17.46 24.31 -13.98
CA VAL A 387 16.47 23.29 -13.64
C VAL A 387 15.39 23.86 -12.71
N ALA A 388 15.77 24.61 -11.67
CA ALA A 388 14.80 25.27 -10.80
C ALA A 388 13.91 26.25 -11.56
N GLN A 389 14.49 27.12 -12.40
CA GLN A 389 13.74 28.08 -13.20
C GLN A 389 12.76 27.41 -14.17
N ASN A 390 13.22 26.40 -14.93
CA ASN A 390 12.38 25.64 -15.84
C ASN A 390 11.22 24.95 -15.09
N THR A 391 11.48 24.44 -13.88
CA THR A 391 10.44 23.80 -13.06
C THR A 391 9.40 24.82 -12.58
N PHE A 392 9.84 26.00 -12.14
CA PHE A 392 8.91 27.09 -11.78
C PHE A 392 8.05 27.56 -12.96
N GLU A 393 8.62 27.64 -14.17
CA GLU A 393 7.87 27.95 -15.39
C GLU A 393 6.84 26.85 -15.73
N GLN A 394 7.20 25.58 -15.62
CA GLN A 394 6.29 24.44 -15.82
C GLN A 394 5.09 24.46 -14.86
N HIS A 395 5.34 24.83 -13.59
CA HIS A 395 4.30 25.00 -12.57
C HIS A 395 3.59 26.35 -12.62
N LYS A 396 3.83 27.17 -13.65
CA LYS A 396 3.19 28.49 -13.88
C LYS A 396 3.44 29.50 -12.74
N MET A 397 4.62 29.44 -12.14
CA MET A 397 5.06 30.26 -11.00
C MET A 397 5.73 31.56 -11.49
N THR A 398 5.09 32.25 -12.44
CA THR A 398 5.72 33.34 -13.21
C THR A 398 5.20 34.72 -12.84
N GLN A 399 4.09 34.80 -12.08
CA GLN A 399 3.46 36.08 -11.74
C GLN A 399 3.88 36.58 -10.36
N ASN A 400 4.41 37.79 -10.33
CA ASN A 400 4.65 38.52 -9.09
C ASN A 400 3.36 38.64 -8.28
N THR A 401 3.42 38.32 -6.98
CA THR A 401 2.29 38.36 -6.01
C THR A 401 1.26 37.23 -6.10
N GLN A 402 1.45 36.22 -6.95
CA GLN A 402 0.64 35.01 -6.93
C GLN A 402 0.72 34.33 -5.55
N LEU A 403 -0.42 33.86 -5.03
CA LEU A 403 -0.49 33.06 -3.81
C LEU A 403 -0.60 31.58 -4.19
N LEU A 404 0.31 30.78 -3.67
CA LEU A 404 0.31 29.33 -3.85
C LEU A 404 -0.23 28.63 -2.63
N ASN A 405 -1.06 27.63 -2.86
CA ASN A 405 -1.57 26.80 -1.79
C ASN A 405 -0.52 25.72 -1.45
N VAL A 406 -0.58 25.15 -0.25
CA VAL A 406 0.34 24.06 0.15
C VAL A 406 0.43 22.92 -0.88
N PRO A 407 -0.68 22.42 -1.48
CA PRO A 407 -0.59 21.40 -2.52
C PRO A 407 0.22 21.83 -3.76
N ASP A 408 0.12 23.09 -4.18
CA ASP A 408 0.85 23.62 -5.34
C ASP A 408 2.37 23.65 -5.05
N VAL A 409 2.73 24.05 -3.83
CA VAL A 409 4.12 24.03 -3.34
C VAL A 409 4.65 22.59 -3.29
N ILE A 410 3.85 21.65 -2.78
CA ILE A 410 4.21 20.23 -2.75
C ILE A 410 4.44 19.70 -4.16
N ASN A 411 3.55 19.96 -5.12
CA ASN A 411 3.70 19.49 -6.50
C ASN A 411 4.98 20.01 -7.15
N CYS A 412 5.29 21.30 -6.93
CA CYS A 412 6.52 21.90 -7.41
C CYS A 412 7.75 21.23 -6.78
N LEU A 413 7.78 21.06 -5.45
CA LEU A 413 8.88 20.43 -4.74
C LEU A 413 9.06 18.96 -5.14
N THR A 414 7.97 18.21 -5.30
CA THR A 414 8.01 16.82 -5.77
C THR A 414 8.66 16.72 -7.13
N THR A 415 8.30 17.60 -8.08
CA THR A 415 8.93 17.63 -9.41
C THR A 415 10.44 17.88 -9.33
N ILE A 416 10.86 18.80 -8.45
CA ILE A 416 12.28 19.09 -8.21
C ILE A 416 12.99 17.84 -7.65
N TYR A 417 12.46 17.26 -6.57
CA TYR A 417 13.12 16.16 -5.87
C TYR A 417 13.07 14.84 -6.64
N ASP A 418 12.04 14.58 -7.44
CA ASP A 418 12.01 13.45 -8.37
C ASP A 418 13.14 13.58 -9.41
N GLY A 419 13.36 14.78 -9.96
CA GLY A 419 14.46 15.04 -10.88
C GLY A 419 15.84 14.89 -10.22
N LEU A 420 15.98 15.26 -8.94
CA LEU A 420 17.22 15.07 -8.18
C LEU A 420 17.45 13.60 -7.83
N GLU A 421 16.41 12.85 -7.46
CA GLU A 421 16.49 11.43 -7.12
C GLU A 421 16.97 10.59 -8.30
N GLN A 422 16.53 10.92 -9.53
CA GLN A 422 17.02 10.24 -10.75
C GLN A 422 18.54 10.29 -10.91
N ASN A 423 19.17 11.41 -10.51
CA ASN A 423 20.61 11.63 -10.63
C ASN A 423 21.39 11.26 -9.35
N HIS A 424 20.71 11.21 -8.19
CA HIS A 424 21.33 11.07 -6.86
C HIS A 424 20.51 10.16 -5.91
N LYS A 425 20.17 8.95 -6.37
CA LYS A 425 19.28 7.99 -5.67
C LYS A 425 19.64 7.73 -4.21
N ASP A 426 20.93 7.61 -3.88
CA ASP A 426 21.37 7.28 -2.52
C ASP A 426 21.33 8.47 -1.54
N LEU A 427 21.13 9.70 -2.05
CA LEU A 427 21.16 10.93 -1.26
C LEU A 427 19.76 11.54 -1.06
N VAL A 428 18.85 11.32 -2.01
CA VAL A 428 17.55 12.00 -2.05
C VAL A 428 16.42 11.05 -1.66
N ASN A 429 15.83 11.30 -0.49
CA ASN A 429 14.57 10.67 -0.10
C ASN A 429 13.43 11.66 -0.41
N VAL A 430 12.73 11.45 -1.53
CA VAL A 430 11.75 12.41 -2.05
C VAL A 430 10.70 12.81 -1.00
N PRO A 431 9.98 11.89 -0.32
CA PRO A 431 8.99 12.29 0.69
C PRO A 431 9.57 13.13 1.83
N LEU A 432 10.76 12.77 2.32
CA LEU A 432 11.41 13.51 3.40
C LEU A 432 11.87 14.90 2.95
N CYS A 433 12.52 14.98 1.79
CA CYS A 433 13.06 16.24 1.27
C CYS A 433 11.94 17.24 0.94
N VAL A 434 10.85 16.78 0.32
CA VAL A 434 9.66 17.60 0.06
C VAL A 434 9.08 18.14 1.36
N ASP A 435 8.87 17.29 2.36
CA ASP A 435 8.22 17.70 3.61
C ASP A 435 9.10 18.61 4.47
N MET A 436 10.42 18.35 4.53
CA MET A 436 11.37 19.24 5.21
C MET A 436 11.51 20.59 4.50
N CYS A 437 11.56 20.61 3.17
CA CYS A 437 11.65 21.85 2.41
C CYS A 437 10.34 22.66 2.52
N LEU A 438 9.18 22.00 2.48
CA LEU A 438 7.89 22.61 2.75
C LEU A 438 7.84 23.20 4.17
N ASN A 439 8.30 22.45 5.18
CA ASN A 439 8.34 22.92 6.56
C ASN A 439 9.21 24.17 6.71
N TRP A 440 10.39 24.19 6.08
CA TRP A 440 11.25 25.37 6.01
C TRP A 440 10.54 26.56 5.37
N LEU A 441 9.93 26.39 4.19
CA LEU A 441 9.23 27.47 3.49
C LEU A 441 8.05 28.03 4.30
N LEU A 442 7.26 27.17 4.94
CA LEU A 442 6.16 27.60 5.80
C LEU A 442 6.65 28.34 7.04
N ASN A 443 7.78 27.92 7.62
CA ASN A 443 8.37 28.61 8.78
C ASN A 443 8.90 30.00 8.44
N VAL A 444 9.43 30.18 7.23
CA VAL A 444 9.96 31.48 6.77
C VAL A 444 8.85 32.40 6.27
N TYR A 445 7.88 31.88 5.50
CA TYR A 445 6.95 32.70 4.71
C TYR A 445 5.47 32.57 5.10
N ASP A 446 5.08 31.60 5.92
CA ASP A 446 3.69 31.41 6.38
C ASP A 446 3.63 31.10 7.89
N THR A 447 4.18 32.00 8.72
CA THR A 447 4.19 31.83 10.18
C THR A 447 2.78 31.77 10.78
N GLY A 448 1.78 32.33 10.08
CA GLY A 448 0.37 32.29 10.47
C GLY A 448 -0.35 31.00 10.09
N ARG A 449 0.33 30.05 9.41
CA ARG A 449 -0.23 28.77 8.96
C ARG A 449 -1.53 28.94 8.16
N SER A 450 -1.54 29.96 7.30
CA SER A 450 -2.66 30.27 6.39
C SER A 450 -2.79 29.24 5.26
N GLY A 451 -1.72 28.50 4.99
CA GLY A 451 -1.63 27.54 3.89
C GLY A 451 -1.34 28.20 2.55
N LYS A 452 -0.89 29.46 2.55
CA LYS A 452 -0.60 30.24 1.35
C LYS A 452 0.79 30.88 1.41
N ILE A 453 1.59 30.69 0.36
CA ILE A 453 2.91 31.31 0.19
C ILE A 453 2.90 32.22 -1.03
N ARG A 454 3.47 33.42 -0.91
CA ARG A 454 3.56 34.38 -2.01
C ARG A 454 4.75 34.07 -2.91
N VAL A 455 4.55 34.14 -4.22
CA VAL A 455 5.62 34.09 -5.22
C VAL A 455 6.18 35.49 -5.47
N ALA A 456 7.50 35.59 -5.40
CA ALA A 456 8.27 36.71 -5.92
C ALA A 456 8.92 36.30 -7.24
N GLY A 457 8.45 36.86 -8.35
CA GLY A 457 8.95 36.62 -9.69
C GLY A 457 9.90 37.75 -10.16
N PRO A 458 10.70 37.50 -11.21
CA PRO A 458 11.50 38.54 -11.83
C PRO A 458 10.56 39.55 -12.50
N GLY A 459 10.54 40.79 -12.01
CA GLY A 459 9.94 41.92 -12.72
C GLY A 459 11.02 42.66 -13.48
N ASP A 460 10.73 43.07 -14.72
CA ASP A 460 11.67 43.86 -15.55
C ASP A 460 12.00 45.24 -14.95
N THR A 461 11.18 45.71 -14.01
CA THR A 461 11.35 46.98 -13.28
C THR A 461 11.10 46.76 -11.80
N CYS A 462 11.88 47.39 -10.93
CA CYS A 462 11.74 47.33 -9.47
C CYS A 462 11.49 48.72 -8.90
N ASP A 463 10.27 48.98 -8.43
CA ASP A 463 9.93 50.22 -7.71
C ASP A 463 10.27 50.12 -6.20
N GLN A 464 10.15 51.23 -5.47
CA GLN A 464 10.47 51.27 -4.04
C GLN A 464 9.64 50.29 -3.21
N ARG A 465 8.39 50.05 -3.61
CA ARG A 465 7.48 49.13 -2.92
C ARG A 465 7.87 47.67 -3.19
N GLN A 466 8.21 47.34 -4.43
CA GLN A 466 8.68 46.01 -4.84
C GLN A 466 10.03 45.68 -4.20
N LEU A 467 10.96 46.63 -4.16
CA LEU A 467 12.22 46.44 -3.42
C LEU A 467 11.93 46.24 -1.93
N GLY A 468 11.04 47.05 -1.35
CA GLY A 468 10.62 46.86 0.04
C GLY A 468 10.06 45.47 0.31
N LEU A 469 9.18 44.97 -0.55
CA LEU A 469 8.63 43.61 -0.42
C LEU A 469 9.72 42.54 -0.57
N LEU A 470 10.62 42.67 -1.55
CA LEU A 470 11.73 41.75 -1.74
C LEU A 470 12.67 41.71 -0.52
N LEU A 471 13.01 42.87 0.04
CA LEU A 471 13.84 42.96 1.24
C LEU A 471 13.12 42.40 2.47
N HIS A 472 11.81 42.61 2.56
CA HIS A 472 10.98 42.07 3.63
C HIS A 472 10.94 40.54 3.58
N ASP A 473 10.89 39.96 2.38
CA ASP A 473 10.86 38.51 2.20
C ASP A 473 12.26 37.91 2.37
N ALA A 474 13.31 38.59 1.92
CA ALA A 474 14.69 38.17 2.09
C ALA A 474 15.14 38.19 3.57
N ILE A 475 14.69 39.17 4.37
CA ILE A 475 15.07 39.29 5.79
C ILE A 475 14.42 38.19 6.67
N GLN A 476 13.38 37.50 6.18
CA GLN A 476 12.78 36.39 6.93
C GLN A 476 13.74 35.20 7.10
N ILE A 477 14.62 34.95 6.13
CA ILE A 477 15.62 33.87 6.21
C ILE A 477 16.58 34.05 7.39
N PRO A 478 17.34 35.17 7.50
CA PRO A 478 18.19 35.39 8.66
C PRO A 478 17.38 35.54 9.95
N ARG A 479 16.14 36.02 9.90
CA ARG A 479 15.24 36.02 11.07
C ARG A 479 14.97 34.61 11.58
N GLN A 480 14.62 33.69 10.70
CA GLN A 480 14.38 32.29 11.05
C GLN A 480 15.64 31.59 11.59
N LEU A 481 16.82 32.00 11.14
CA LEU A 481 18.12 31.49 11.62
C LEU A 481 18.62 32.15 12.91
N GLY A 482 17.90 33.15 13.45
CA GLY A 482 18.31 33.92 14.62
C GLY A 482 19.40 34.98 14.36
N GLU A 483 19.60 35.36 13.10
CA GLU A 483 20.69 36.24 12.65
C GLU A 483 20.21 37.65 12.26
N VAL A 484 18.91 37.96 12.31
CA VAL A 484 18.33 39.24 11.84
C VAL A 484 18.99 40.50 12.42
N ALA A 485 19.47 40.44 13.66
CA ALA A 485 20.16 41.57 14.29
C ALA A 485 21.44 41.98 13.54
N ALA A 486 22.13 41.02 12.89
CA ALA A 486 23.30 41.28 12.07
C ALA A 486 22.99 41.99 10.74
N PHE A 487 21.71 42.03 10.36
CA PHE A 487 21.23 42.60 9.09
C PHE A 487 20.41 43.89 9.29
N GLY A 488 20.59 44.58 10.43
CA GLY A 488 19.90 45.84 10.72
C GLY A 488 18.52 45.69 11.37
N GLY A 489 18.15 44.47 11.78
CA GLY A 489 16.86 44.18 12.41
C GLY A 489 15.71 44.03 11.40
N SER A 490 14.49 43.91 11.90
CA SER A 490 13.30 43.67 11.07
C SER A 490 12.84 44.91 10.27
N ASN A 491 13.40 46.09 10.56
CA ASN A 491 13.03 47.32 9.87
C ASN A 491 13.91 47.53 8.63
N ILE A 492 13.38 47.16 7.47
CA ILE A 492 14.06 47.27 6.17
C ILE A 492 13.98 48.68 5.55
N GLU A 493 13.13 49.55 6.07
CA GLU A 493 12.84 50.87 5.49
C GLU A 493 14.10 51.76 5.31
N PRO A 494 15.06 51.81 6.25
CA PRO A 494 16.31 52.55 6.07
C PRO A 494 17.16 52.00 4.91
N SER A 495 17.18 50.68 4.75
CA SER A 495 17.93 50.01 3.67
C SER A 495 17.29 50.27 2.30
N VAL A 496 15.96 50.24 2.21
CA VAL A 496 15.22 50.60 0.99
C VAL A 496 15.49 52.05 0.62
N ARG A 497 15.37 52.99 1.57
CA ARG A 497 15.62 54.42 1.34
C ARG A 497 17.05 54.69 0.89
N SER A 498 18.04 54.04 1.51
CA SER A 498 19.45 54.19 1.14
C SER A 498 19.73 53.75 -0.30
N CYS A 499 19.14 52.63 -0.74
CA CYS A 499 19.31 52.13 -2.11
C CYS A 499 18.81 53.14 -3.17
N PHE A 500 17.65 53.76 -2.94
CA PHE A 500 17.10 54.76 -3.88
C PHE A 500 17.74 56.14 -3.75
N GLN A 501 18.29 56.51 -2.59
CA GLN A 501 19.06 57.75 -2.41
C GLN A 501 20.42 57.70 -3.14
N HIS A 502 21.12 56.55 -3.10
CA HIS A 502 22.41 56.37 -3.78
C HIS A 502 22.25 56.12 -5.29
N ALA A 503 21.14 55.49 -5.72
CA ALA A 503 20.82 55.32 -7.13
C ALA A 503 20.53 56.67 -7.83
N ALA A 504 20.00 57.65 -7.09
CA ALA A 504 19.78 59.01 -7.61
C ALA A 504 21.09 59.82 -7.80
N THR A 505 22.19 59.40 -7.17
CA THR A 505 23.49 60.11 -7.20
C THR A 505 24.56 59.44 -8.07
N SER A 506 24.29 58.26 -8.63
CA SER A 506 25.28 57.46 -9.37
C SER A 506 24.79 57.04 -10.77
N PHE A 507 24.68 57.99 -11.71
CA PHE A 507 24.78 57.65 -13.14
C PHE A 507 26.27 57.57 -13.51
N VAL A 508 26.92 56.46 -13.15
CA VAL A 508 28.17 56.03 -13.80
C VAL A 508 27.88 54.69 -14.45
N LEU A 509 27.80 54.71 -15.77
CA LEU A 509 27.85 53.53 -16.64
C LEU A 509 29.09 52.68 -16.28
N ILE A 510 28.90 51.55 -15.61
CA ILE A 510 29.87 50.45 -15.69
C ILE A 510 29.58 49.74 -17.02
N ARG A 511 30.21 50.24 -18.08
CA ARG A 511 30.40 49.54 -19.35
C ARG A 511 31.68 48.71 -19.24
N ASN A 512 31.58 47.42 -19.57
CA ASN A 512 32.65 46.50 -19.96
C ASN A 512 33.95 46.56 -19.16
N LYS A 513 34.15 45.60 -18.26
CA LYS A 513 35.46 44.96 -18.08
C LYS A 513 35.32 43.55 -17.53
N SER A 514 35.63 42.58 -18.38
CA SER A 514 35.93 41.19 -18.02
C SER A 514 37.28 41.15 -17.31
N GLU A 515 37.29 41.05 -15.98
CA GLU A 515 38.48 40.66 -15.23
C GLU A 515 38.15 39.42 -14.40
N GLN A 516 38.78 38.30 -14.78
CA GLN A 516 38.83 37.07 -14.02
C GLN A 516 39.53 37.35 -12.69
N ILE A 517 38.76 37.45 -11.60
CA ILE A 517 39.30 37.43 -10.25
C ILE A 517 39.37 35.95 -9.82
N SER A 518 40.57 35.39 -9.91
CA SER A 518 40.89 34.08 -9.37
C SER A 518 40.82 34.12 -7.84
N GLY A 519 39.91 33.33 -7.27
CA GLY A 519 39.92 32.97 -5.85
C GLY A 519 39.09 33.88 -4.94
N GLN A 520 37.78 33.63 -4.86
CA GLN A 520 36.92 33.91 -3.69
C GLN A 520 35.54 33.25 -3.90
N ARG A 521 35.15 32.33 -3.02
CA ARG A 521 33.85 31.65 -3.06
C ARG A 521 32.79 32.55 -2.41
N VAL A 522 31.96 33.19 -3.22
CA VAL A 522 30.75 33.92 -2.82
C VAL A 522 29.56 32.96 -2.96
N PHE A 523 28.76 32.78 -1.91
CA PHE A 523 27.50 32.02 -1.98
C PHE A 523 26.32 32.94 -1.62
N LEU A 524 25.51 33.27 -2.62
CA LEU A 524 24.11 33.64 -2.48
C LEU A 524 23.45 33.36 -3.84
N ILE A 525 22.42 32.53 -3.90
CA ILE A 525 21.91 31.99 -5.16
C ILE A 525 20.39 31.68 -4.98
N LEU A 526 19.35 32.12 -5.76
CA LEU A 526 19.17 33.02 -6.94
C LEU A 526 17.70 33.43 -7.22
N ALA A 527 17.51 34.42 -8.12
CA ALA A 527 16.82 34.19 -9.41
C ALA A 527 17.46 34.99 -10.57
N SER A 528 17.32 34.43 -11.78
CA SER A 528 17.98 34.72 -13.07
C SER A 528 17.33 35.86 -13.87
N GLY A 529 18.14 36.57 -14.66
CA GLY A 529 17.72 37.55 -15.66
C GLY A 529 18.93 38.26 -16.27
N SER A 530 19.12 38.12 -17.58
CA SER A 530 20.23 38.64 -18.36
C SER A 530 20.53 40.13 -18.06
N GLU A 531 21.75 40.38 -17.60
CA GLU A 531 22.47 41.67 -17.63
C GLU A 531 22.14 42.80 -16.62
N LYS A 532 21.46 42.56 -15.49
CA LYS A 532 21.58 43.40 -14.27
C LYS A 532 20.86 42.78 -13.07
N CYS A 533 21.61 42.31 -12.06
CA CYS A 533 21.07 41.85 -10.78
C CYS A 533 21.36 42.87 -9.66
N ILE A 534 20.39 43.11 -8.78
CA ILE A 534 20.66 43.66 -7.44
C ILE A 534 21.21 42.51 -6.60
N VAL A 535 22.54 42.52 -6.44
CA VAL A 535 23.29 41.57 -5.63
C VAL A 535 23.38 42.14 -4.20
N PHE A 536 23.03 41.35 -3.19
CA PHE A 536 23.54 41.60 -1.84
C PHE A 536 25.01 41.17 -1.80
N ILE A 537 25.91 42.12 -2.11
CA ILE A 537 27.34 41.95 -1.92
C ILE A 537 27.64 42.25 -0.44
N LEU A 538 27.91 41.22 0.36
CA LEU A 538 28.66 41.41 1.60
C LEU A 538 30.14 41.52 1.21
N GLN A 539 30.59 42.74 0.91
CA GLN A 539 32.00 43.03 0.65
C GLN A 539 32.71 43.18 2.01
N PHE A 540 33.64 42.29 2.34
CA PHE A 540 34.60 42.54 3.41
C PHE A 540 35.98 42.69 2.78
N THR A 541 36.50 43.92 2.85
CA THR A 541 37.92 44.20 2.62
C THR A 541 38.73 43.55 3.74
N GLN A 542 39.58 42.59 3.37
CA GLN A 542 40.58 41.99 4.25
C GLN A 542 41.69 43.02 4.61
N PRO A 543 42.42 42.74 5.69
CA PRO A 543 43.75 42.15 5.50
C PRO A 543 43.80 40.65 5.75
#